data_AF-A0A350CGR9-F1
#
_entry.id   AF-A0A350CGR9-F1
#
_cell.length_a   1.000
_cell.length_b   1.000
_cell.length_c   1.000
_cell.angle_alpha   90.00
_cell.angle_beta   90.00
_cell.angle_gamma   90.00
#
_symmetry.space_group_name_H-M   'P 1'
#
loop_
_entity.id
_entity.type
_entity.pdbx_description
1 polymer ?
#
loop_
_entity_poly.entity_id
_entity_poly.type
_entity_poly.pdbx_seq_one_letter_code
_entity_poly.pdbx_strand_id
1 'polypeptide(L)'
;MVQQATPAFELKSADTADAVSVLSHWASSACQPAGPSGAGWRRVAVVSSRLSKRLDQETRWLSRLRSTLAALPTDSTQVLICERTAGADVLTAGCDLFGLSRLTLQLGRKPGQRAAGLPPADLALFAMADEIRVLKCRPQGNMVRLIEMHLNDPRRHRKPVYVAPECLPCLSPEHQLRVRLLEDPEELQRDS
;
A
#
# COMPACT_ATOMS: atom_id res chain seq x y z
N MET A 1 31.83 2.04 19.67
CA MET A 1 32.16 3.08 18.66
C MET A 1 32.28 2.36 17.34
N VAL A 2 31.41 2.53 16.35
CA VAL A 2 31.25 3.74 15.54
C VAL A 2 29.78 3.87 15.10
N GLN A 3 29.17 5.03 15.36
CA GLN A 3 27.90 5.46 14.75
C GLN A 3 28.18 5.83 13.30
N GLN A 4 27.49 5.22 12.34
CA GLN A 4 27.46 5.72 10.97
C GLN A 4 26.19 6.56 10.79
N ALA A 5 26.40 7.87 10.71
CA ALA A 5 25.40 8.85 10.34
C ALA A 5 25.32 8.96 8.80
N THR A 6 24.11 8.94 8.26
CA THR A 6 23.82 9.20 6.84
C THR A 6 23.15 10.59 6.75
N PRO A 7 23.45 11.40 5.73
CA PRO A 7 23.32 12.85 5.81
C PRO A 7 21.88 13.34 5.61
N ALA A 8 21.53 14.39 6.36
CA ALA A 8 20.33 15.18 6.15
C ALA A 8 20.58 16.18 5.01
N PHE A 9 19.70 16.20 4.01
CA PHE A 9 19.73 17.20 2.94
C PHE A 9 18.43 18.02 2.98
N GLU A 10 18.57 19.32 3.25
CA GLU A 10 17.51 20.31 3.14
C GLU A 10 17.59 20.99 1.77
N LEU A 11 16.46 21.12 1.08
CA LEU A 11 16.31 22.09 0.00
C LEU A 11 15.07 22.95 0.23
N LYS A 12 15.28 24.27 0.10
CA LYS A 12 14.29 25.34 0.26
C LYS A 12 13.44 25.53 -0.99
N SER A 13 12.23 26.04 -0.71
CA SER A 13 11.08 26.30 -1.58
C SER A 13 11.33 27.26 -2.74
N ALA A 14 10.64 27.05 -3.86
CA ALA A 14 10.15 28.13 -4.73
C ALA A 14 8.87 27.72 -5.47
N ASP A 15 7.98 28.70 -5.56
CA ASP A 15 6.55 28.70 -5.82
C ASP A 15 6.04 28.30 -7.22
N THR A 16 4.78 27.82 -7.22
CA THR A 16 3.72 28.04 -8.22
C THR A 16 3.87 27.45 -9.64
N ALA A 17 3.84 26.11 -9.72
CA ALA A 17 3.39 25.34 -10.90
C ALA A 17 2.75 23.99 -10.51
N ASP A 18 2.18 23.94 -9.29
CA ASP A 18 2.22 22.76 -8.42
C ASP A 18 1.14 21.69 -8.67
N ALA A 19 0.24 21.88 -9.65
CA ALA A 19 -0.79 20.87 -9.95
C ALA A 19 -0.30 19.78 -10.92
N VAL A 20 0.66 20.11 -11.80
CA VAL A 20 1.25 19.16 -12.76
C VAL A 20 2.55 18.54 -12.21
N SER A 21 3.23 19.24 -11.27
CA SER A 21 4.47 18.77 -10.64
C SER A 21 4.31 17.62 -9.64
N VAL A 22 3.13 17.36 -9.07
CA VAL A 22 2.94 16.22 -8.15
C VAL A 22 3.18 14.88 -8.87
N LEU A 23 2.83 14.81 -10.16
CA LEU A 23 3.10 13.64 -11.02
C LEU A 23 4.59 13.52 -11.36
N SER A 24 5.30 14.64 -11.54
CA SER A 24 6.75 14.71 -11.81
C SER A 24 7.59 14.39 -10.57
N HIS A 25 7.10 14.72 -9.38
CA HIS A 25 7.82 14.47 -8.12
C HIS A 25 7.70 13.01 -7.68
N TRP A 26 6.65 12.28 -8.10
CA TRP A 26 6.62 10.81 -8.05
C TRP A 26 7.72 10.18 -8.91
N ALA A 27 8.10 10.85 -10.01
CA ALA A 27 9.16 10.39 -10.90
C ALA A 27 10.58 10.63 -10.34
N SER A 28 10.78 11.65 -9.50
CA SER A 28 12.13 12.12 -9.13
C SER A 28 12.53 11.87 -7.67
N SER A 29 11.57 11.59 -6.78
CA SER A 29 11.87 11.42 -5.34
C SER A 29 11.78 9.97 -4.85
N ALA A 30 11.45 9.02 -5.73
CA ALA A 30 11.98 7.68 -5.59
C ALA A 30 13.46 7.76 -5.99
N CYS A 31 14.32 8.16 -5.06
CA CYS A 31 15.75 7.86 -5.15
C CYS A 31 15.83 6.38 -5.56
N GLN A 32 16.25 6.15 -6.80
CA GLN A 32 16.46 4.83 -7.32
C GLN A 32 17.34 4.08 -6.31
N PRO A 33 16.93 2.94 -5.74
CA PRO A 33 17.95 1.98 -5.37
C PRO A 33 18.62 1.62 -6.69
N ALA A 34 19.79 2.21 -6.92
CA ALA A 34 20.70 1.81 -7.97
C ALA A 34 21.03 0.34 -7.73
N GLY A 35 20.42 -0.54 -8.52
CA GLY A 35 20.66 -1.97 -8.49
C GLY A 35 19.79 -2.62 -9.56
N PRO A 36 20.37 -3.41 -10.48
CA PRO A 36 19.62 -4.01 -11.56
C PRO A 36 18.58 -4.98 -10.99
N SER A 37 17.44 -5.07 -11.66
CA SER A 37 16.59 -6.25 -11.61
C SER A 37 17.48 -7.49 -11.83
N GLY A 38 17.69 -8.28 -10.78
CA GLY A 38 18.56 -9.46 -10.83
C GLY A 38 18.17 -10.59 -9.86
N ALA A 39 17.60 -10.27 -8.69
CA ALA A 39 17.03 -11.24 -7.74
C ALA A 39 16.08 -10.53 -6.75
N GLY A 40 15.15 -9.73 -7.29
CA GLY A 40 14.40 -8.72 -6.52
C GLY A 40 13.10 -9.28 -5.95
N TRP A 41 12.94 -9.18 -4.63
CA TRP A 41 11.73 -9.60 -3.94
C TRP A 41 10.54 -8.76 -4.41
N ARG A 42 9.41 -9.40 -4.70
CA ARG A 42 8.16 -8.75 -5.08
C ARG A 42 7.62 -7.96 -3.88
N ARG A 43 7.45 -6.65 -4.04
CA ARG A 43 6.92 -5.81 -2.95
C ARG A 43 5.40 -5.82 -2.94
N VAL A 44 4.79 -6.26 -1.84
CA VAL A 44 3.33 -6.31 -1.69
C VAL A 44 2.90 -5.31 -0.63
N ALA A 45 2.02 -4.38 -0.99
CA ALA A 45 1.38 -3.49 -0.03
C ALA A 45 -0.02 -4.01 0.33
N VAL A 46 -0.29 -4.15 1.62
CA VAL A 46 -1.63 -4.45 2.12
C VAL A 46 -2.21 -3.18 2.71
N VAL A 47 -3.32 -2.69 2.15
CA VAL A 47 -3.91 -1.39 2.49
C VAL A 47 -5.39 -1.54 2.82
N SER A 48 -5.90 -0.58 3.58
CA SER A 48 -7.29 -0.58 4.02
C SER A 48 -7.74 0.84 4.34
N SER A 49 -8.99 1.16 4.01
CA SER A 49 -9.67 2.31 4.59
C SER A 49 -9.65 2.20 6.12
N ARG A 50 -9.65 3.36 6.79
CA ARG A 50 -9.75 3.42 8.26
C ARG A 50 -10.94 2.59 8.74
N LEU A 51 -10.70 1.76 9.75
CA LEU A 51 -11.75 0.98 10.38
C LEU A 51 -12.53 1.90 11.35
N SER A 52 -13.86 1.85 11.31
CA SER A 52 -14.70 2.65 12.23
C SER A 52 -14.74 2.04 13.63
N LYS A 53 -14.57 0.71 13.72
CA LYS A 53 -14.61 -0.04 14.97
C LYS A 53 -13.19 -0.31 15.47
N ARG A 54 -13.08 -0.75 16.73
CA ARG A 54 -11.80 -1.25 17.25
C ARG A 54 -11.38 -2.48 16.41
N LEU A 55 -10.08 -2.63 16.21
CA LEU A 55 -9.50 -3.61 15.28
C LEU A 55 -9.90 -5.06 15.64
N ASP A 56 -10.00 -5.35 16.94
CA ASP A 56 -10.45 -6.62 17.53
C ASP A 56 -11.90 -6.98 17.20
N GLN A 57 -12.72 -6.01 16.78
CA GLN A 57 -14.12 -6.21 16.41
C GLN A 57 -14.32 -6.40 14.90
N GLU A 58 -13.27 -6.24 14.10
CA GLU A 58 -13.31 -6.37 12.64
C GLU A 58 -12.82 -7.78 12.24
N THR A 59 -13.53 -8.81 12.72
CA THR A 59 -13.18 -10.23 12.52
C THR A 59 -12.99 -10.60 11.07
N ARG A 60 -13.89 -10.16 10.17
CA ARG A 60 -13.75 -10.41 8.73
C ARG A 60 -12.50 -9.76 8.12
N TRP A 61 -12.17 -8.55 8.56
CA TRP A 61 -10.95 -7.86 8.13
C TRP A 61 -9.69 -8.61 8.59
N LEU A 62 -9.66 -9.07 9.84
CA LEU A 62 -8.56 -9.85 10.40
C LEU A 62 -8.41 -11.20 9.70
N SER A 63 -9.52 -11.93 9.49
CA SER A 63 -9.52 -13.20 8.75
C SER A 63 -8.98 -13.02 7.34
N ARG A 64 -9.41 -11.97 6.63
CA ARG A 64 -8.93 -11.69 5.28
C ARG A 64 -7.46 -11.28 5.28
N LEU A 65 -7.02 -10.44 6.22
CA LEU A 65 -5.61 -10.11 6.37
C LEU A 65 -4.78 -11.39 6.56
N ARG A 66 -5.21 -12.27 7.46
CA ARG A 66 -4.53 -13.54 7.75
C ARG A 66 -4.42 -14.41 6.50
N SER A 67 -5.53 -14.66 5.79
CA SER A 67 -5.51 -15.44 4.55
C SER A 67 -4.66 -14.77 3.46
N THR A 68 -4.75 -13.45 3.37
CA THR A 68 -3.96 -12.65 2.41
C THR A 68 -2.47 -12.81 2.64
N LEU A 69 -2.01 -12.79 3.90
CA LEU A 69 -0.59 -12.98 4.23
C LEU A 69 -0.17 -14.44 4.09
N ALA A 70 -1.00 -15.39 4.53
CA ALA A 70 -0.72 -16.82 4.42
C ALA A 70 -0.54 -17.29 2.97
N ALA A 71 -1.24 -16.66 2.02
CA ALA A 71 -1.16 -16.97 0.60
C ALA A 71 0.07 -16.36 -0.12
N LEU A 72 0.89 -15.55 0.56
CA LEU A 72 2.08 -14.94 -0.05
C LEU A 72 3.28 -15.91 -0.01
N PRO A 73 4.00 -16.08 -1.13
CA PRO A 73 5.25 -16.84 -1.15
C PRO A 73 6.32 -16.19 -0.25
N THR A 74 6.88 -16.95 0.69
CA THR A 74 7.83 -16.44 1.70
C THR A 74 9.23 -16.15 1.15
N ASP A 75 9.63 -16.84 0.08
CA ASP A 75 10.97 -16.78 -0.54
C ASP A 75 11.16 -15.60 -1.50
N SER A 76 10.06 -15.02 -1.96
CA SER A 76 10.06 -14.07 -3.07
C SER A 76 9.18 -12.84 -2.81
N THR A 77 8.59 -12.71 -1.63
CA THR A 77 7.71 -11.59 -1.27
C THR A 77 8.25 -10.76 -0.12
N GLN A 78 8.24 -9.43 -0.30
CA GLN A 78 8.52 -8.46 0.74
C GLN A 78 7.28 -7.61 1.01
N VAL A 79 6.73 -7.66 2.22
CA VAL A 79 5.54 -6.88 2.60
C VAL A 79 5.95 -5.44 2.95
N LEU A 80 5.32 -4.46 2.30
CA LEU A 80 5.53 -3.05 2.60
C LEU A 80 4.64 -2.62 3.77
N ILE A 81 5.27 -2.05 4.80
CA ILE A 81 4.57 -1.52 5.97
C ILE A 81 4.97 -0.06 6.15
N CYS A 82 4.01 0.85 6.22
CA CYS A 82 4.30 2.21 6.67
C CYS A 82 4.07 2.30 8.18
N GLU A 83 5.08 2.73 8.93
CA GLU A 83 4.96 2.89 10.38
C GLU A 83 3.84 3.87 10.73
N ARG A 84 3.28 3.71 11.94
CA ARG A 84 2.26 4.60 12.53
C ARG A 84 0.94 4.65 11.76
N THR A 85 0.71 3.72 10.83
CA THR A 85 -0.61 3.49 10.23
C THR A 85 -1.45 2.57 11.13
N ALA A 86 -2.78 2.69 11.06
CA ALA A 86 -3.73 2.03 11.97
C ALA A 86 -3.80 0.48 11.86
N GLY A 87 -2.89 -0.15 11.12
CA GLY A 87 -2.74 -1.61 11.01
C GLY A 87 -1.28 -2.07 10.92
N ALA A 88 -0.31 -1.18 11.16
CA ALA A 88 1.11 -1.49 11.03
C ALA A 88 1.53 -2.62 11.98
N ASP A 89 1.10 -2.56 13.25
CA ASP A 89 1.48 -3.55 14.26
C ASP A 89 0.91 -4.94 13.94
N VAL A 90 -0.32 -5.00 13.42
CA VAL A 90 -0.96 -6.27 13.04
C VAL A 90 -0.36 -6.83 11.76
N LEU A 91 0.00 -5.98 10.78
CA LEU A 91 0.76 -6.43 9.60
C LEU A 91 2.14 -6.95 10.00
N THR A 92 2.81 -6.27 10.93
CA THR A 92 4.12 -6.65 11.48
C THR A 92 4.03 -8.03 12.13
N ALA A 93 3.09 -8.22 13.05
CA ALA A 93 2.84 -9.50 13.70
C ALA A 93 2.42 -10.60 12.71
N GLY A 94 1.62 -10.27 11.69
CA GLY A 94 1.24 -11.21 10.64
C GLY A 94 2.43 -11.66 9.79
N CYS A 95 3.35 -10.74 9.45
CA CYS A 95 4.57 -11.10 8.74
C CYS A 95 5.45 -12.03 9.59
N ASP A 96 5.60 -11.73 10.89
CA ASP A 96 6.36 -12.58 11.82
C ASP A 96 5.73 -13.98 11.94
N LEU A 97 4.40 -14.07 12.02
CA LEU A 97 3.66 -15.32 12.10
C LEU A 97 3.85 -16.21 10.86
N PHE A 98 3.87 -15.63 9.66
CA PHE A 98 3.97 -16.37 8.40
C PHE A 98 5.40 -16.44 7.84
N GLY A 99 6.40 -15.91 8.54
CA GLY A 99 7.79 -15.90 8.08
C GLY A 99 8.01 -15.04 6.82
N LEU A 100 7.23 -13.97 6.65
CA LEU A 100 7.36 -13.05 5.51
C LEU A 100 8.39 -11.97 5.79
N SER A 101 9.26 -11.67 4.81
CA SER A 101 10.09 -10.48 4.90
C SER A 101 9.26 -9.21 4.80
N ARG A 102 9.68 -8.18 5.52
CA ARG A 102 9.02 -6.87 5.53
C ARG A 102 10.00 -5.75 5.23
N LEU A 103 9.51 -4.71 4.56
CA LEU A 103 10.19 -3.43 4.41
C LEU A 103 9.35 -2.35 5.08
N THR A 104 9.94 -1.70 6.07
CA THR A 104 9.26 -0.70 6.90
C THR A 104 9.63 0.70 6.42
N LEU A 105 8.62 1.47 6.03
CA LEU A 105 8.75 2.85 5.56
C LEU A 105 8.54 3.82 6.71
N GLN A 106 9.52 4.68 6.92
CA GLN A 106 9.45 5.79 7.87
C GLN A 106 9.27 7.09 7.10
N LEU A 107 8.07 7.67 7.18
CA LEU A 107 7.80 8.97 6.58
C LEU A 107 8.08 10.08 7.58
N GLY A 108 8.99 10.98 7.21
CA GLY A 108 9.26 12.20 7.96
C GLY A 108 7.99 13.05 8.08
N ARG A 109 7.65 13.44 9.31
CA ARG A 109 6.44 14.22 9.59
C ARG A 109 6.67 15.68 9.18
N LYS A 110 6.29 16.06 7.96
CA LYS A 110 6.01 17.48 7.65
C LYS A 110 4.55 17.77 8.00
N PRO A 111 4.24 18.59 9.01
CA PRO A 111 2.86 18.89 9.38
C PRO A 111 2.14 19.57 8.21
N GLY A 112 0.97 19.05 7.83
CA GLY A 112 0.07 19.66 6.85
C GLY A 112 0.21 19.23 5.38
N GLN A 113 1.26 18.50 4.98
CA GLN A 113 1.40 18.05 3.60
C GLN A 113 0.54 16.81 3.32
N ARG A 114 -0.70 17.03 2.86
CA ARG A 114 -1.43 16.04 2.07
C ARG A 114 -1.21 16.36 0.60
N ALA A 115 -0.31 15.64 -0.08
CA ALA A 115 -0.23 15.73 -1.53
C ALA A 115 -1.59 15.28 -2.12
N ALA A 116 -2.22 16.12 -2.93
CA ALA A 116 -3.55 15.89 -3.50
C ALA A 116 -4.68 15.58 -2.46
N GLY A 117 -4.50 15.98 -1.19
CA GLY A 117 -5.47 15.68 -0.13
C GLY A 117 -5.46 14.23 0.37
N LEU A 118 -4.50 13.41 -0.03
CA LEU A 118 -4.39 12.00 0.34
C LEU A 118 -3.33 11.77 1.45
N PRO A 119 -3.43 10.68 2.24
CA PRO A 119 -2.44 10.36 3.27
C PRO A 119 -1.07 10.00 2.65
N PRO A 120 0.04 10.61 3.09
CA PRO A 120 1.37 10.33 2.55
C PRO A 120 1.80 8.86 2.68
N ALA A 121 1.38 8.18 3.76
CA ALA A 121 1.63 6.75 3.97
C ALA A 121 1.06 5.90 2.84
N ASP A 122 -0.22 6.12 2.52
CA ASP A 122 -0.89 5.35 1.49
C ASP A 122 -0.30 5.66 0.11
N LEU A 123 0.03 6.94 -0.16
CA LEU A 123 0.72 7.34 -1.39
C LEU A 123 2.06 6.62 -1.56
N ALA A 124 2.88 6.55 -0.51
CA ALA A 124 4.17 5.87 -0.55
C ALA A 124 4.00 4.35 -0.80
N LEU A 125 3.04 3.72 -0.14
CA LEU A 125 2.73 2.30 -0.34
C LEU A 125 2.28 2.03 -1.79
N PHE A 126 1.37 2.85 -2.31
CA PHE A 126 0.92 2.75 -3.71
C PHE A 126 2.04 3.03 -4.71
N ALA A 127 2.98 3.93 -4.42
CA ALA A 127 4.09 4.24 -5.32
C ALA A 127 5.17 3.15 -5.34
N MET A 128 5.44 2.50 -4.20
CA MET A 128 6.54 1.55 -4.05
C MET A 128 6.18 0.10 -4.31
N ALA A 129 4.91 -0.28 -4.13
CA ALA A 129 4.49 -1.68 -4.25
C ALA A 129 4.59 -2.21 -5.69
N ASP A 130 4.87 -3.49 -5.87
CA ASP A 130 4.73 -4.20 -7.14
C ASP A 130 3.35 -4.88 -7.26
N GLU A 131 2.65 -5.05 -6.14
CA GLU A 131 1.27 -5.50 -6.02
C GLU A 131 0.58 -4.80 -4.84
N ILE A 132 -0.69 -4.43 -5.01
CA ILE A 132 -1.49 -3.81 -3.95
C ILE A 132 -2.67 -4.72 -3.60
N ARG A 133 -2.87 -5.00 -2.32
CA ARG A 133 -3.99 -5.77 -1.79
C ARG A 133 -4.84 -4.90 -0.87
N VAL A 134 -6.08 -4.65 -1.26
CA VAL A 134 -6.99 -3.73 -0.58
C VAL A 134 -8.03 -4.53 0.20
N LEU A 135 -7.90 -4.52 1.52
CA LEU A 135 -8.77 -5.32 2.39
C LEU A 135 -10.15 -4.68 2.63
N LYS A 136 -10.23 -3.35 2.55
CA LYS A 136 -11.46 -2.58 2.76
C LYS A 136 -11.39 -1.23 2.06
N CYS A 137 -12.50 -0.84 1.43
CA CYS A 137 -12.74 0.47 0.84
C CYS A 137 -14.00 1.08 1.45
N ARG A 138 -14.12 2.40 1.35
CA ARG A 138 -15.40 3.10 1.55
C ARG A 138 -15.75 3.81 0.25
N PRO A 139 -17.03 3.91 -0.12
CA PRO A 139 -17.45 4.71 -1.27
C PRO A 139 -16.88 6.12 -1.15
N GLN A 140 -16.32 6.64 -2.24
CA GLN A 140 -15.72 7.99 -2.31
C GLN A 140 -14.59 8.25 -1.30
N GLY A 141 -14.03 7.20 -0.68
CA GLY A 141 -12.93 7.31 0.28
C GLY A 141 -11.56 7.43 -0.39
N ASN A 142 -10.53 7.71 0.42
CA ASN A 142 -9.15 7.85 -0.05
C ASN A 142 -8.65 6.60 -0.79
N MET A 143 -9.03 5.39 -0.35
CA MET A 143 -8.62 4.15 -1.01
C MET A 143 -9.16 4.06 -2.44
N VAL A 144 -10.42 4.46 -2.68
CA VAL A 144 -10.99 4.49 -4.04
C VAL A 144 -10.17 5.44 -4.91
N ARG A 145 -9.96 6.68 -4.44
CA ARG A 145 -9.15 7.68 -5.15
C ARG A 145 -7.74 7.19 -5.47
N LEU A 146 -7.09 6.48 -4.54
CA LEU A 146 -5.75 5.91 -4.74
C LEU A 146 -5.74 4.77 -5.76
N ILE A 147 -6.75 3.89 -5.74
CA ILE A 147 -6.91 2.82 -6.74
C ILE A 147 -7.08 3.44 -8.13
N GLU A 148 -8.00 4.40 -8.27
CA GLU A 148 -8.26 5.08 -9.55
C GLU A 148 -7.01 5.78 -10.07
N MET A 149 -6.29 6.47 -9.20
CA MET A 149 -5.05 7.14 -9.53
C MET A 149 -3.94 6.16 -9.98
N HIS A 150 -3.81 5.01 -9.30
CA HIS A 150 -2.84 3.96 -9.68
C HIS A 150 -3.21 3.29 -11.01
N LEU A 151 -4.49 3.02 -11.23
CA LEU A 151 -4.97 2.45 -12.49
C LEU A 151 -4.82 3.43 -13.65
N ASN A 152 -4.94 4.74 -13.42
CA ASN A 152 -4.80 5.73 -14.48
C ASN A 152 -3.37 6.22 -14.69
N ASP A 153 -2.42 5.83 -13.85
CA ASP A 153 -1.01 6.17 -14.00
C ASP A 153 -0.33 5.30 -15.09
N PRO A 154 0.17 5.90 -16.20
CA PRO A 154 0.83 5.18 -17.30
C PRO A 154 2.05 4.34 -16.88
N ARG A 155 2.68 4.63 -15.74
CA ARG A 155 3.84 3.87 -15.24
C ARG A 155 3.47 2.74 -14.30
N ARG A 156 2.27 2.80 -13.71
CA ARG A 156 1.83 1.92 -12.61
C ARG A 156 0.64 1.05 -12.97
N HIS A 157 -0.15 1.42 -13.97
CA HIS A 157 -1.41 0.75 -14.35
C HIS A 157 -1.32 -0.75 -14.61
N ARG A 158 -0.11 -1.27 -14.91
CA ARG A 158 0.13 -2.72 -15.13
C ARG A 158 0.35 -3.50 -13.84
N LYS A 159 0.63 -2.82 -12.72
CA LYS A 159 0.86 -3.48 -11.43
C LYS A 159 -0.48 -3.88 -10.83
N PRO A 160 -0.66 -5.15 -10.44
CA PRO A 160 -1.96 -5.67 -10.06
C PRO A 160 -2.47 -5.03 -8.76
N VAL A 161 -3.78 -4.76 -8.76
CA VAL A 161 -4.54 -4.36 -7.59
C VAL A 161 -5.57 -5.45 -7.31
N TYR A 162 -5.49 -6.04 -6.13
CA TYR A 162 -6.47 -6.97 -5.61
C TYR A 162 -7.35 -6.24 -4.61
N VAL A 163 -8.67 -6.41 -4.71
CA VAL A 163 -9.63 -5.77 -3.81
C VAL A 163 -10.51 -6.82 -3.17
N ALA A 164 -10.89 -6.61 -1.91
CA ALA A 164 -11.92 -7.42 -1.29
C ALA A 164 -13.25 -7.31 -2.07
N PRO A 165 -14.06 -8.37 -2.17
CA PRO A 165 -15.31 -8.36 -2.94
C PRO A 165 -16.24 -7.20 -2.59
N GLU A 166 -16.37 -6.85 -1.31
CA GLU A 166 -17.19 -5.72 -0.86
C GLU A 166 -16.68 -4.33 -1.31
N CYS A 167 -15.44 -4.25 -1.80
CA CYS A 167 -14.86 -3.01 -2.32
C CYS A 167 -15.20 -2.80 -3.79
N LEU A 168 -15.56 -3.86 -4.52
CA LEU A 168 -15.82 -3.78 -5.97
C LEU A 168 -16.92 -2.77 -6.31
N PRO A 169 -18.06 -2.71 -5.59
CA PRO A 169 -19.12 -1.72 -5.86
C PRO A 169 -18.71 -0.26 -5.58
N CYS A 170 -17.58 -0.04 -4.89
CA CYS A 170 -17.06 1.31 -4.64
C CYS A 170 -16.31 1.90 -5.85
N LEU A 171 -15.98 1.08 -6.85
CA LEU A 171 -15.20 1.46 -8.03
C LEU A 171 -16.13 1.70 -9.23
N SER A 172 -15.71 2.54 -10.17
CA SER A 172 -16.41 2.69 -11.45
C SER A 172 -16.38 1.38 -12.26
N PRO A 173 -17.36 1.13 -13.16
CA PRO A 173 -17.41 -0.10 -13.96
C PRO A 173 -16.12 -0.38 -14.75
N GLU A 174 -15.49 0.67 -15.29
CA GLU A 174 -14.20 0.56 -15.99
C GLU A 174 -13.09 0.03 -15.07
N HIS A 175 -13.00 0.57 -13.85
CA HIS A 175 -11.99 0.14 -12.89
C HIS A 175 -12.27 -1.26 -12.33
N GLN A 176 -13.54 -1.66 -12.20
CA GLN A 176 -13.92 -3.02 -11.77
C GLN A 176 -13.33 -4.10 -12.69
N LEU A 177 -13.26 -3.84 -14.00
CA LEU A 177 -12.68 -4.77 -14.98
C LEU A 177 -11.14 -4.88 -14.91
N ARG A 178 -10.49 -3.95 -14.20
CA ARG A 178 -9.03 -3.81 -14.16
C ARG A 178 -8.42 -4.24 -12.82
N VAL A 179 -9.25 -4.50 -11.82
CA VAL A 179 -8.85 -5.04 -10.52
C VAL A 179 -9.10 -6.55 -10.47
N ARG A 180 -8.42 -7.23 -9.55
CA ARG A 180 -8.65 -8.64 -9.23
C ARG A 180 -9.35 -8.75 -7.88
N LEU A 181 -10.05 -9.85 -7.63
CA LEU A 181 -10.66 -10.10 -6.34
C LEU A 181 -9.67 -10.79 -5.41
N LEU A 182 -9.68 -10.40 -4.13
CA LEU A 182 -9.09 -11.20 -3.06
C LEU A 182 -10.03 -12.37 -2.77
N GLU A 183 -9.43 -13.52 -2.46
CA GLU A 183 -10.18 -14.69 -1.98
C GLU A 183 -10.87 -14.35 -0.65
N ASP A 184 -12.15 -14.72 -0.54
CA ASP A 184 -12.90 -14.51 0.68
C ASP A 184 -12.70 -15.71 1.62
N PRO A 185 -12.22 -15.51 2.85
CA PRO A 185 -12.01 -16.62 3.80
C PRO A 185 -13.30 -17.37 4.17
N GLU A 186 -14.47 -16.79 3.96
CA GLU A 186 -15.77 -17.43 4.27
C GLU A 186 -16.22 -18.42 3.18
N GLU A 187 -15.76 -18.27 1.93
CA GLU A 187 -16.06 -19.22 0.85
C GLU A 187 -15.26 -20.53 1.04
N LEU A 188 -14.02 -20.44 1.50
CA LEU A 188 -13.16 -21.58 1.85
C LEU A 188 -13.73 -22.49 2.95
N GLN A 189 -14.66 -22.00 3.78
CA GLN A 189 -15.30 -22.79 4.85
C GLN A 189 -16.56 -23.53 4.40
N ARG A 190 -17.11 -23.23 3.22
CA ARG A 190 -18.33 -23.90 2.69
C ARG A 190 -18.03 -25.15 1.87
N ASP A 191 -16.79 -25.29 1.41
CA ASP A 191 -16.32 -26.41 0.59
C ASP A 191 -15.52 -27.45 1.40
N SER A 192 -15.55 -27.40 2.74
CA SER A 192 -14.93 -28.38 3.66
C SER A 192 -15.96 -29.17 4.47
#